data_AF-A0A9D4EA26-F1
#
_entry.id   AF-A0A9D4EA26-F1
#
_cell.length_a   1.000
_cell.length_b   1.000
_cell.length_c   1.000
_cell.angle_alpha   90.00
_cell.angle_beta   90.00
_cell.angle_gamma   90.00
#
_symmetry.space_group_name_H-M   'P 1'
#
loop_
_entity.id
_entity.type
_entity.pdbx_description
1 polymer ?
#
loop_
_entity_poly.entity_id
_entity_poly.type
_entity_poly.pdbx_seq_one_letter_code
_entity_poly.pdbx_strand_id
1 'polypeptide(L)'
;MTNVANVTDKLCQVVSTTNAQTRFLKALAYKSIDKEARARRNYLILPGFIENCGENCTQVLQDFLKNQLDIDSQFLYIARAHRLGQRNSHRQHNHRPIIANFRDA
;
A
#
# COMPACT_ATOMS: atom_id res chain seq x y z
N MET A 1 54.08 18.45 -5.22
CA MET A 1 52.88 18.95 -4.49
C MET A 1 51.60 18.97 -5.33
N THR A 2 51.64 18.79 -6.65
CA THR A 2 50.48 18.83 -7.57
C THR A 2 49.52 17.63 -7.49
N ASN A 3 50.00 16.46 -7.08
CA ASN A 3 49.19 15.24 -7.06
C ASN A 3 48.15 15.20 -5.92
N VAL A 4 48.45 15.82 -4.78
CA VAL A 4 47.56 15.83 -3.60
C VAL A 4 46.37 16.75 -3.83
N ALA A 5 46.58 17.94 -4.40
CA ALA A 5 45.50 18.88 -4.73
C ALA A 5 44.49 18.27 -5.71
N ASN A 6 44.97 17.60 -6.76
CA ASN A 6 44.11 16.93 -7.75
C ASN A 6 43.29 15.78 -7.13
N VAL A 7 43.84 15.05 -6.15
CA VAL A 7 43.11 14.02 -5.41
C VAL A 7 42.03 14.65 -4.53
N THR A 8 42.32 15.77 -3.86
CA THR A 8 41.35 16.51 -3.04
C THR A 8 40.20 17.06 -3.89
N ASP A 9 40.49 17.64 -5.06
CA ASP A 9 39.46 18.17 -5.96
C ASP A 9 38.52 17.06 -6.46
N LYS A 10 39.08 15.92 -6.84
CA LYS A 10 38.28 14.74 -7.23
C LYS A 10 37.44 14.22 -6.07
N LEU A 11 37.97 14.21 -4.85
CA LEU A 11 37.22 13.81 -3.67
C LEU A 11 36.04 14.76 -3.41
N CYS A 12 36.26 16.08 -3.49
CA CYS A 12 35.19 17.07 -3.38
C CYS A 12 34.12 16.89 -4.47
N GLN A 13 34.53 16.60 -5.71
CA GLN A 13 33.61 16.34 -6.81
C GLN A 13 32.77 15.08 -6.55
N VAL A 14 33.38 14.00 -6.05
CA VAL A 14 32.66 12.78 -5.67
C VAL A 14 31.67 13.07 -4.56
N VAL A 15 32.08 13.75 -3.48
CA VAL A 15 31.21 14.10 -2.36
C VAL A 15 30.01 14.94 -2.82
N SER A 16 30.23 15.95 -3.67
CA SER A 16 29.14 16.79 -4.20
C SER A 16 28.16 15.98 -5.05
N THR A 17 28.67 15.11 -5.91
CA THR A 17 27.88 14.25 -6.80
C THR A 17 27.07 13.23 -6.00
N THR A 18 27.69 12.55 -5.03
CA THR A 18 27.03 11.59 -4.14
C THR A 18 25.95 12.26 -3.30
N ASN A 19 26.20 13.47 -2.79
CA ASN A 19 25.20 14.23 -2.05
C ASN A 19 24.01 14.64 -2.94
N ALA A 20 24.27 15.07 -4.18
CA ALA A 20 23.22 15.39 -5.14
C ALA A 20 22.37 14.16 -5.49
N GLN A 21 23.01 13.02 -5.78
CA GLN A 21 22.33 11.75 -6.04
C GLN A 21 21.50 11.29 -4.84
N THR A 22 22.04 11.42 -3.62
CA THR A 22 21.33 11.05 -2.38
C THR A 22 20.09 11.90 -2.18
N ARG A 23 20.16 13.22 -2.43
CA ARG A 23 18.97 14.10 -2.36
C ARG A 23 17.93 13.71 -3.40
N PHE A 24 18.37 13.41 -4.63
CA PHE A 24 17.48 12.97 -5.70
C PHE A 24 16.76 11.66 -5.36
N LEU A 25 17.50 10.66 -4.87
CA LEU A 25 16.94 9.38 -4.44
C LEU A 25 15.96 9.54 -3.29
N LYS A 26 16.29 10.39 -2.30
CA LYS A 26 15.36 10.72 -1.21
C LYS A 26 14.08 11.34 -1.75
N ALA A 27 14.18 12.33 -2.62
CA ALA A 27 13.02 12.99 -3.21
C ALA A 27 12.14 12.02 -4.01
N LEU A 28 12.75 11.12 -4.79
CA LEU A 28 12.02 10.07 -5.50
C LEU A 28 11.31 9.11 -4.54
N ALA A 29 11.99 8.65 -3.49
CA ALA A 29 11.43 7.75 -2.49
C ALA A 29 10.23 8.39 -1.75
N TYR A 30 10.36 9.63 -1.30
CA TYR A 30 9.24 10.34 -0.67
C TYR A 30 8.06 10.52 -1.64
N LYS A 31 8.34 10.87 -2.90
CA LYS A 31 7.29 11.03 -3.91
C LYS A 31 6.61 9.72 -4.26
N SER A 32 7.33 8.59 -4.30
CA SER A 32 6.73 7.28 -4.55
C SER A 32 5.82 6.87 -3.40
N ILE A 33 6.26 7.05 -2.15
CA ILE A 33 5.48 6.75 -0.95
C ILE A 33 4.20 7.61 -0.92
N ASP A 34 4.32 8.91 -1.14
CA ASP A 34 3.17 9.84 -1.15
C ASP A 34 2.16 9.48 -2.26
N LYS A 35 2.63 9.14 -3.46
CA LYS A 35 1.76 8.68 -4.55
C LYS A 35 1.05 7.37 -4.21
N GLU A 36 1.75 6.40 -3.65
CA GLU A 36 1.18 5.11 -3.25
C GLU A 36 0.13 5.29 -2.15
N ALA A 37 0.43 6.08 -1.11
CA ALA A 37 -0.49 6.40 -0.04
C ALA A 37 -1.76 7.09 -0.56
N ARG A 38 -1.61 8.07 -1.46
CA ARG A 38 -2.76 8.77 -2.06
C ARG A 38 -3.61 7.85 -2.94
N ALA A 39 -2.98 6.96 -3.72
CA ALA A 39 -3.70 5.99 -4.54
C ALA A 39 -4.45 4.93 -3.70
N ARG A 40 -3.95 4.63 -2.49
CA ARG A 40 -4.55 3.65 -1.57
C ARG A 40 -5.44 4.26 -0.49
N ARG A 41 -5.67 5.57 -0.49
CA ARG A 41 -6.41 6.28 0.56
C ARG A 41 -7.78 5.68 0.86
N ASN A 42 -8.46 5.21 -0.18
CA ASN A 42 -9.80 4.64 -0.06
C ASN A 42 -9.81 3.11 0.04
N TYR A 43 -8.64 2.48 0.13
CA TYR A 43 -8.52 1.05 0.32
C TYR A 43 -8.44 0.74 1.81
N LEU A 44 -9.42 0.02 2.33
CA LEU A 44 -9.39 -0.51 3.69
C LEU A 44 -9.04 -2.00 3.68
N ILE A 45 -8.18 -2.39 4.61
CA ILE A 45 -7.82 -3.78 4.85
C ILE A 45 -8.58 -4.24 6.10
N LEU A 46 -9.40 -5.25 5.93
CA LEU A 46 -10.35 -5.74 6.91
C LEU A 46 -9.98 -7.19 7.28
N PRO A 47 -9.26 -7.40 8.40
CA PRO A 47 -8.91 -8.73 8.90
C PRO A 47 -10.08 -9.39 9.64
N GLY A 48 -9.96 -10.69 9.93
CA GLY A 48 -10.90 -11.42 10.80
C GLY A 48 -12.10 -12.07 10.11
N PHE A 49 -12.26 -11.87 8.80
CA PHE A 49 -13.31 -12.54 8.03
C PHE A 49 -12.95 -13.99 7.73
N ILE A 50 -13.84 -14.93 8.04
CA ILE A 50 -13.71 -16.35 7.66
C ILE A 50 -13.64 -16.43 6.13
N GLU A 51 -12.67 -17.17 5.59
CA GLU A 51 -12.43 -17.30 4.15
C GLU A 51 -13.09 -18.56 3.58
N ASN A 52 -14.08 -18.36 2.69
CA ASN A 52 -14.80 -19.44 2.02
C ASN A 52 -14.41 -19.56 0.54
N CYS A 53 -14.48 -20.78 -0.02
CA CYS A 53 -14.20 -21.00 -1.44
C CYS A 53 -15.30 -20.36 -2.30
N GLY A 54 -14.91 -19.52 -3.28
CA GLY A 54 -15.87 -18.88 -4.19
C GLY A 54 -16.72 -17.79 -3.54
N GLU A 55 -16.32 -17.27 -2.37
CA GLU A 55 -17.09 -16.25 -1.67
C GLU A 55 -17.18 -14.93 -2.46
N ASN A 56 -18.31 -14.25 -2.33
CA ASN A 56 -18.45 -12.88 -2.80
C ASN A 56 -18.00 -11.93 -1.68
N CYS A 57 -16.77 -11.43 -1.77
CA CYS A 57 -16.20 -10.51 -0.78
C CYS A 57 -17.01 -9.22 -0.61
N THR A 58 -17.67 -8.74 -1.67
CA THR A 58 -18.52 -7.54 -1.59
C THR A 58 -19.76 -7.81 -0.73
N GLN A 59 -20.42 -8.95 -0.95
CA GLN A 59 -21.60 -9.34 -0.16
C GLN A 59 -21.24 -9.54 1.32
N VAL A 60 -20.14 -10.26 1.60
CA VAL A 60 -19.65 -10.48 2.97
C VAL A 60 -19.43 -9.15 3.70
N LEU A 61 -18.89 -8.15 3.01
CA LEU A 61 -18.69 -6.82 3.59
C LEU A 61 -20.01 -6.06 3.77
N GLN A 62 -20.93 -6.11 2.81
CA GLN A 62 -22.23 -5.46 2.94
C GLN A 62 -23.03 -6.04 4.11
N ASP A 63 -23.02 -7.37 4.27
CA ASP A 63 -23.66 -8.05 5.40
C ASP A 63 -23.03 -7.64 6.73
N PHE A 64 -21.70 -7.51 6.78
CA PHE A 64 -21.00 -7.04 7.98
C PHE A 64 -21.34 -5.59 8.32
N LEU A 65 -21.26 -4.68 7.33
CA LEU A 65 -21.56 -3.27 7.51
C LEU A 65 -23.00 -3.07 8.04
N LYS A 66 -23.96 -3.80 7.46
CA LYS A 66 -25.35 -3.75 7.87
C LYS A 66 -25.59 -4.39 9.24
N ASN A 67 -25.15 -5.63 9.44
CA ASN A 67 -25.56 -6.42 10.60
C ASN A 67 -24.73 -6.14 11.87
N GLN A 68 -23.48 -5.71 11.73
CA GLN A 68 -22.57 -5.50 12.86
C GLN A 68 -22.32 -4.03 13.17
N LEU A 69 -22.38 -3.16 12.15
CA LEU A 69 -22.08 -1.73 12.31
C LEU A 69 -23.31 -0.83 12.11
N ASP A 70 -24.46 -1.39 11.73
CA ASP A 70 -25.70 -0.65 11.43
C ASP A 70 -25.49 0.48 10.40
N ILE A 71 -24.60 0.23 9.44
CA ILE A 71 -24.32 1.18 8.36
C ILE A 71 -25.12 0.78 7.14
N ASP A 72 -26.00 1.67 6.69
CA ASP A 72 -26.79 1.44 5.48
C ASP A 72 -25.89 1.43 4.25
N SER A 73 -25.94 0.33 3.50
CA SER A 73 -25.17 0.12 2.28
C SER A 73 -25.62 1.03 1.14
N GLN A 74 -26.77 1.70 1.24
CA GLN A 74 -27.23 2.68 0.25
C GLN A 74 -26.31 3.90 0.12
N PHE A 75 -25.59 4.27 1.19
CA PHE A 75 -24.70 5.43 1.19
C PHE A 75 -23.23 5.08 0.89
N LEU A 76 -22.92 3.80 0.64
CA LEU A 76 -21.56 3.30 0.48
C LEU A 76 -21.38 2.57 -0.84
N TYR A 77 -20.57 3.13 -1.73
CA TYR A 77 -20.18 2.44 -2.96
C TYR A 77 -18.85 1.68 -2.77
N ILE A 78 -18.92 0.35 -2.87
CA ILE A 78 -17.74 -0.53 -2.87
C ILE A 78 -17.36 -0.81 -4.32
N ALA A 79 -16.35 -0.12 -4.83
CA ALA A 79 -15.88 -0.27 -6.21
C ALA A 79 -15.22 -1.64 -6.46
N ARG A 80 -14.57 -2.20 -5.44
CA ARG A 80 -13.90 -3.51 -5.52
C ARG A 80 -13.68 -4.08 -4.13
N ALA A 81 -13.98 -5.35 -3.93
CA ALA A 81 -13.60 -6.10 -2.73
C ALA A 81 -13.05 -7.48 -3.12
N HIS A 82 -11.94 -7.89 -2.50
CA HIS A 82 -11.34 -9.21 -2.73
C HIS A 82 -10.37 -9.58 -1.58
N ARG A 83 -10.00 -10.86 -1.49
CA ARG A 83 -8.97 -11.31 -0.55
C ARG A 83 -7.58 -10.84 -0.97
N LEU A 84 -6.81 -10.36 0.00
CA LEU A 84 -5.44 -9.91 -0.21
C LEU A 84 -4.46 -11.10 -0.30
N GLY A 85 -3.67 -11.16 -1.37
CA GLY A 85 -2.67 -12.23 -1.59
C GLY A 85 -3.26 -13.51 -2.19
N GLN A 86 -2.45 -14.55 -2.34
CA GLN A 86 -2.87 -15.85 -2.87
C GLN A 86 -3.27 -16.80 -1.75
N ARG A 87 -4.28 -17.66 -2.00
CA ARG A 87 -4.73 -18.67 -1.04
C ARG A 87 -3.62 -19.68 -0.83
N ASN A 88 -3.22 -19.89 0.42
CA ASN A 88 -2.28 -20.95 0.79
C ASN A 88 -3.04 -22.11 1.44
N SER A 89 -3.17 -23.23 0.72
CA SER A 89 -3.86 -24.44 1.18
C SER A 89 -3.22 -25.05 2.45
N HIS A 90 -1.92 -24.81 2.68
CA HIS A 90 -1.20 -25.33 3.84
C HIS A 90 -1.40 -24.51 5.12
N ARG A 91 -2.05 -23.34 5.05
CA ARG A 91 -2.32 -22.47 6.20
C ARG A 91 -3.82 -22.31 6.42
N GLN A 92 -4.48 -23.39 6.84
CA GLN A 92 -5.93 -23.44 7.02
C GLN A 92 -6.48 -22.44 8.04
N HIS A 93 -5.66 -22.04 9.03
CA HIS A 93 -6.05 -21.08 10.07
C HIS A 93 -5.71 -19.63 9.73
N ASN A 94 -5.15 -19.35 8.55
CA ASN A 94 -4.76 -17.99 8.17
C ASN A 94 -5.71 -17.45 7.10
N HIS A 95 -6.88 -17.00 7.53
CA HIS A 95 -7.83 -16.33 6.65
C HIS A 95 -7.21 -15.03 6.12
N ARG A 96 -7.17 -14.88 4.79
CA ARG A 96 -6.63 -13.66 4.18
C ARG A 96 -7.53 -12.47 4.50
N PRO A 97 -7.00 -11.27 4.78
CA PRO A 97 -7.86 -10.12 4.98
C PRO A 97 -8.58 -9.75 3.67
N ILE A 98 -9.75 -9.13 3.79
CA ILE A 98 -10.43 -8.53 2.64
C ILE A 98 -9.87 -7.13 2.44
N ILE A 99 -9.52 -6.78 1.20
CA ILE A 99 -9.21 -5.41 0.80
C ILE A 99 -10.37 -4.85 -0.02
N ALA A 100 -10.89 -3.70 0.39
CA ALA A 100 -12.03 -3.05 -0.24
C ALA A 100 -11.72 -1.59 -0.60
N ASN A 101 -12.12 -1.17 -1.80
CA ASN A 101 -12.05 0.21 -2.26
C ASN A 101 -13.43 0.85 -2.13
N PHE A 102 -13.52 1.88 -1.29
CA PHE A 102 -14.72 2.69 -1.10
C PHE A 102 -14.66 3.95 -1.99
N ARG A 103 -15.77 4.34 -2.60
CA ARG A 103 -15.87 5.66 -3.23
C ARG A 103 -17.15 6.34 -2.81
N ASP A 104 -17.18 7.64 -3.05
CA ASP A 104 -18.39 8.43 -3.00
C ASP A 104 -19.34 7.89 -4.07
N ALA A 105 -20.61 7.69 -3.68
CA ALA A 105 -21.67 7.12 -4.51
C ALA A 105 -22.14 8.09 -5.61
#